data_AF-A0A009QKD3-F1
#
_entry.id   AF-A0A009QKD3-F1
#
_cell.length_a   1.000
_cell.length_b   1.000
_cell.length_c   1.000
_cell.angle_alpha   90.00
_cell.angle_beta   90.00
_cell.angle_gamma   90.00
#
_symmetry.space_group_name_H-M   'P 1'
#
loop_
_entity.id
_entity.type
_entity.pdbx_description
1 polymer ?
#
loop_
_entity_poly.entity_id
_entity_poly.type
_entity_poly.pdbx_seq_one_letter_code
_entity_poly.pdbx_strand_id
1 'polypeptide(L)'
;MINNNYVPEWYSTPFEHSQYTLVRNQDQFDLMYDNINNTDKFLSLGCSAQVDYYDDGRQCIVQLGDTQGKDLIVIYGLLLHEAVHIWQRTKQLMGEREPSVEFEAYSIQRIAQDLFFMYQESEVDNGLDKQTECLH
;
A
#
# COMPACT_ATOMS: atom_id res chain seq x y z
N MET A 1 16.61 2.67 1.66
CA MET A 1 16.61 4.15 1.89
C MET A 1 15.52 4.71 0.99
N ILE A 2 14.75 5.69 1.44
CA ILE A 2 13.61 6.22 0.67
C ILE A 2 14.14 7.17 -0.43
N ASN A 3 13.64 7.02 -1.65
CA ASN A 3 13.89 7.91 -2.78
C ASN A 3 13.15 9.24 -2.58
N ASN A 4 13.89 10.34 -2.45
CA ASN A 4 13.33 11.67 -2.24
C ASN A 4 12.52 12.21 -3.43
N ASN A 5 12.64 11.58 -4.62
CA ASN A 5 11.87 11.94 -5.81
C ASN A 5 10.61 11.07 -5.99
N TYR A 6 10.39 10.08 -5.12
CA TYR A 6 9.20 9.24 -5.18
C TYR A 6 7.98 10.05 -4.72
N VAL A 7 7.02 10.21 -5.62
CA VAL A 7 5.70 10.79 -5.34
C VAL A 7 4.70 9.63 -5.34
N PRO A 8 3.96 9.40 -4.24
CA PRO A 8 2.97 8.32 -4.19
C PRO A 8 1.86 8.55 -5.22
N GLU A 9 1.47 7.49 -5.92
CA GLU A 9 0.34 7.50 -6.85
C GLU A 9 -0.82 6.66 -6.30
N TRP A 10 -2.05 7.01 -6.70
CA TRP A 10 -3.25 6.25 -6.35
C TRP A 10 -3.50 5.11 -7.32
N TYR A 11 -3.71 3.92 -6.78
CA TYR A 11 -4.12 2.73 -7.51
C TYR A 11 -5.55 2.41 -7.15
N SER A 12 -6.31 1.84 -8.08
CA SER A 12 -7.68 1.42 -7.81
C SER A 12 -7.72 -0.06 -7.43
N THR A 13 -8.55 -0.42 -6.46
CA THR A 13 -8.83 -1.83 -6.19
C THR A 13 -9.45 -2.47 -7.42
N PRO A 14 -9.38 -3.81 -7.52
CA PRO A 14 -10.33 -4.53 -8.35
C PRO A 14 -11.75 -3.95 -8.13
N PHE A 15 -12.50 -3.73 -9.21
CA PHE A 15 -13.85 -3.13 -9.23
C PHE A 15 -13.95 -1.65 -8.85
N GLU A 16 -12.84 -0.95 -8.61
CA GLU A 16 -12.82 0.52 -8.47
C GLU A 16 -13.72 1.06 -7.33
N HIS A 17 -13.98 0.24 -6.30
CA HIS A 17 -14.77 0.65 -5.13
C HIS A 17 -13.93 1.41 -4.09
N SER A 18 -12.60 1.25 -4.12
CA SER A 18 -11.68 2.08 -3.36
C SER A 18 -10.37 2.29 -4.12
N GLN A 19 -9.61 3.28 -3.68
CA GLN A 19 -8.26 3.57 -4.12
C GLN A 19 -7.29 3.38 -2.95
N TYR A 20 -6.06 2.99 -3.26
CA TYR A 20 -5.00 2.82 -2.27
C TYR A 20 -3.66 3.38 -2.76
N THR A 21 -2.81 3.74 -1.81
CA THR A 21 -1.42 4.14 -2.06
C THR A 21 -0.52 3.67 -0.92
N LEU A 22 0.80 3.78 -1.12
CA LEU A 22 1.82 3.54 -0.11
C LEU A 22 2.62 4.81 0.17
N VAL A 23 2.76 5.15 1.44
CA VAL A 23 3.64 6.21 1.93
C VAL A 23 4.60 5.66 2.98
N ARG A 24 5.77 6.29 3.10
CA ARG A 24 6.88 5.79 3.94
C ARG A 24 7.49 6.83 4.86
N ASN A 25 7.01 8.08 4.78
CA ASN A 25 7.40 9.17 5.65
C ASN A 25 6.27 10.21 5.71
N GLN A 26 6.43 11.20 6.59
CA GLN A 26 5.45 12.28 6.77
C GLN A 26 5.30 13.14 5.51
N ASP A 27 6.38 13.44 4.78
CA ASP A 27 6.30 14.29 3.58
C ASP A 27 5.44 13.65 2.49
N GLN A 28 5.62 12.35 2.23
CA GLN A 28 4.78 11.58 1.30
C GLN A 28 3.34 11.48 1.77
N PHE A 29 3.15 11.31 3.08
CA PHE A 29 1.81 11.31 3.68
C PHE A 29 1.13 12.64 3.42
N ASP A 30 1.77 13.77 3.76
CA ASP A 30 1.28 15.14 3.60
C ASP A 30 0.88 15.46 2.14
N LEU A 31 1.59 14.91 1.14
CA LEU A 31 1.23 15.07 -0.28
C LEU A 31 -0.14 14.44 -0.63
N MET A 32 -0.60 13.45 0.12
CA MET A 32 -1.92 12.86 -0.10
C MET A 32 -3.07 13.77 0.38
N TYR A 33 -2.76 14.84 1.12
CA TYR A 33 -3.72 15.71 1.81
C TYR A 33 -4.13 16.97 1.06
N ASP A 34 -3.69 17.20 -0.18
CA ASP A 34 -4.19 18.34 -0.98
C ASP A 34 -5.74 18.35 -1.11
N ASN A 35 -6.42 17.23 -0.77
CA ASN A 35 -7.87 17.09 -0.69
C ASN A 35 -8.44 16.67 0.70
N ILE A 36 -7.63 16.59 1.76
CA ILE A 36 -8.06 16.05 3.07
C ILE A 36 -7.70 17.03 4.19
N ASN A 37 -8.70 17.63 4.84
CA ASN A 37 -8.52 18.47 6.04
C ASN A 37 -8.22 17.59 7.26
N ASN A 38 -7.03 17.02 7.38
CA ASN A 38 -6.67 16.28 8.59
C ASN A 38 -5.24 16.53 9.07
N THR A 39 -5.08 16.63 10.39
CA THR A 39 -3.79 16.88 11.08
C THR A 39 -3.12 15.57 11.52
N ASP A 40 -3.39 14.48 10.80
CA ASP A 40 -2.97 13.16 11.23
C ASP A 40 -1.45 13.01 11.12
N LYS A 41 -0.89 12.23 12.04
CA LYS A 41 0.54 11.90 12.03
C LYS A 41 0.74 10.58 11.33
N PHE A 42 1.76 10.54 10.47
CA PHE A 42 2.26 9.29 9.93
C PHE A 42 2.59 8.30 11.06
N LEU A 43 2.08 7.07 10.94
CA LEU A 43 2.19 5.99 11.93
C LEU A 43 1.71 6.38 13.33
N SER A 44 0.57 7.05 13.41
CA SER A 44 -0.06 7.47 14.66
C SER A 44 -0.27 6.33 15.68
N LEU A 45 -0.40 5.07 15.24
CA LEU A 45 -0.60 3.91 16.12
C LEU A 45 0.71 3.29 16.64
N GLY A 46 1.88 3.77 16.19
CA GLY A 46 3.18 3.24 16.61
C GLY A 46 3.52 1.84 16.06
N CYS A 47 2.82 1.40 15.02
CA CYS A 47 3.03 0.10 14.37
C CYS A 47 4.14 0.17 13.28
N SER A 48 4.61 -1.00 12.82
CA SER A 48 5.58 -1.07 11.70
C SER A 48 4.94 -0.79 10.34
N ALA A 49 3.65 -1.07 10.21
CA ALA A 49 2.79 -0.67 9.10
C ALA A 49 1.37 -0.42 9.64
N GLN A 50 0.59 0.39 8.94
CA GLN A 50 -0.84 0.58 9.19
C GLN A 50 -1.55 1.04 7.91
N VAL A 51 -2.87 0.92 7.87
CA VAL A 51 -3.73 1.52 6.85
C VAL A 51 -4.72 2.48 7.50
N ASP A 52 -4.75 3.72 7.02
CA ASP A 52 -5.78 4.68 7.37
C ASP A 52 -6.82 4.77 6.24
N TYR A 53 -8.08 4.99 6.63
CA TYR A 53 -9.22 5.02 5.72
C TYR A 53 -9.86 6.40 5.71
N TYR A 54 -10.03 6.96 4.52
CA TYR A 54 -10.61 8.27 4.24
C TYR A 54 -11.75 8.15 3.22
N ASP A 55 -12.54 9.21 3.07
CA ASP A 55 -13.71 9.26 2.17
C ASP A 55 -14.65 8.04 2.35
N ASP A 56 -15.10 7.83 3.60
CA ASP A 56 -15.87 6.65 3.99
C ASP A 56 -15.20 5.32 3.57
N GLY A 57 -13.87 5.30 3.65
CA GLY A 57 -12.98 4.19 3.29
C GLY A 57 -12.84 3.90 1.81
N ARG A 58 -13.23 4.83 0.93
CA ARG A 58 -12.91 4.79 -0.50
C ARG A 58 -11.46 5.15 -0.80
N GLN A 59 -10.76 5.78 0.14
CA GLN A 59 -9.35 6.09 0.03
C GLN A 59 -8.59 5.41 1.17
N CYS A 60 -7.62 4.55 0.82
CA CYS A 60 -6.80 3.80 1.77
C CYS A 60 -5.35 4.28 1.66
N ILE A 61 -4.77 4.77 2.76
CA ILE A 61 -3.36 5.17 2.79
C ILE A 61 -2.57 4.16 3.62
N VAL A 62 -1.79 3.32 2.95
CA VAL A 62 -0.87 2.40 3.60
C VAL A 62 0.37 3.17 4.02
N GLN A 63 0.73 3.06 5.29
CA GLN A 63 1.88 3.71 5.89
C GLN A 63 2.85 2.63 6.33
N LEU A 64 4.06 2.64 5.79
CA LEU A 64 5.12 1.70 6.13
C LEU A 64 6.27 2.44 6.80
N GLY A 65 6.58 2.09 8.04
CA GLY A 65 7.64 2.74 8.82
C GLY A 65 9.04 2.38 8.38
N ASP A 66 9.99 2.67 9.27
CA ASP A 66 11.41 2.39 8.99
C ASP A 66 11.63 0.92 8.64
N THR A 67 12.31 0.71 7.51
CA THR A 67 12.67 -0.60 6.97
C THR A 67 14.17 -0.87 7.03
N GLN A 68 14.98 0.05 7.57
CA GLN A 68 16.41 -0.12 7.67
C GLN A 68 16.76 -1.38 8.48
N GLY A 69 17.54 -2.28 7.88
CA GLY A 69 17.95 -3.54 8.49
C GLY A 69 16.88 -4.62 8.58
N LYS A 70 15.68 -4.41 8.01
CA LYS A 70 14.66 -5.47 7.87
C LYS A 70 14.88 -6.24 6.57
N ASP A 71 14.73 -7.56 6.64
CA ASP A 71 14.73 -8.41 5.44
C ASP A 71 13.52 -8.09 4.55
N LEU A 72 13.72 -8.18 3.23
CA LEU A 72 12.67 -7.89 2.25
C LEU A 72 11.41 -8.75 2.46
N ILE A 73 11.58 -9.99 2.90
CA ILE A 73 10.45 -10.89 3.20
C ILE A 73 9.59 -10.37 4.36
N VAL A 74 10.19 -9.72 5.35
CA VAL A 74 9.45 -9.10 6.47
C VAL A 74 8.65 -7.90 5.98
N ILE A 75 9.26 -7.09 5.11
CA ILE A 75 8.61 -5.91 4.52
C ILE A 75 7.43 -6.34 3.65
N TYR A 76 7.62 -7.32 2.77
CA TYR A 76 6.53 -7.87 1.94
C TYR A 76 5.45 -8.54 2.79
N GLY A 77 5.81 -9.18 3.90
CA GLY A 77 4.84 -9.69 4.87
C GLY A 77 3.95 -8.59 5.48
N LEU A 78 4.53 -7.44 5.85
CA LEU A 78 3.78 -6.29 6.34
C LEU A 78 2.86 -5.71 5.25
N LEU A 79 3.37 -5.52 4.04
CA LEU A 79 2.57 -4.99 2.93
C LEU A 79 1.41 -5.93 2.53
N LEU A 80 1.64 -7.25 2.58
CA LEU A 80 0.57 -8.25 2.39
C LEU A 80 -0.50 -8.14 3.49
N HIS A 81 -0.09 -7.90 4.74
CA HIS A 81 -1.03 -7.70 5.84
C HIS A 81 -1.96 -6.51 5.58
N GLU A 82 -1.39 -5.37 5.17
CA GLU A 82 -2.18 -4.18 4.84
C GLU A 82 -3.05 -4.39 3.59
N ALA A 83 -2.59 -5.16 2.60
CA ALA A 83 -3.41 -5.55 1.45
C ALA A 83 -4.68 -6.31 1.85
N VAL A 84 -4.60 -7.19 2.87
CA VAL A 84 -5.77 -7.88 3.44
C VAL A 84 -6.74 -6.88 4.05
N HIS A 85 -6.26 -5.85 4.75
CA HIS A 85 -7.11 -4.81 5.32
C HIS A 85 -7.80 -3.94 4.26
N ILE A 86 -7.12 -3.61 3.16
CA ILE A 86 -7.74 -2.91 2.01
C ILE A 86 -8.84 -3.77 1.40
N TRP A 87 -8.59 -5.06 1.17
CA TRP A 87 -9.58 -5.97 0.64
C TRP A 87 -10.82 -6.08 1.56
N GLN A 88 -10.61 -6.26 2.86
CA GLN A 88 -11.69 -6.31 3.84
C GLN A 88 -12.58 -5.05 3.79
N ARG A 89 -11.98 -3.87 3.63
CA ARG A 89 -12.72 -2.62 3.48
C ARG A 89 -13.46 -2.56 2.14
N THR A 90 -12.79 -2.92 1.05
CA THR A 90 -13.38 -2.94 -0.30
C THR A 90 -14.61 -3.86 -0.36
N LYS A 91 -14.51 -5.05 0.24
CA LYS A 91 -15.62 -6.00 0.37
C LYS A 91 -16.82 -5.39 1.11
N GLN A 92 -16.58 -4.60 2.16
CA GLN A 92 -17.67 -3.87 2.85
C GLN A 92 -18.33 -2.85 1.93
N LEU A 93 -17.54 -2.12 1.13
CA LEU A 93 -18.05 -1.10 0.19
C LEU A 93 -18.84 -1.69 -0.97
N MET A 94 -18.47 -2.89 -1.45
CA MET A 94 -19.21 -3.62 -2.46
C MET A 94 -20.60 -4.08 -1.97
N GLY A 95 -20.81 -4.15 -0.66
CA GLY A 95 -22.03 -4.71 -0.07
C GLY A 95 -22.15 -6.24 -0.25
N GLU A 96 -21.11 -6.90 -0.75
CA GLU A 96 -21.06 -8.34 -0.93
C GLU A 96 -20.70 -9.06 0.37
N ARG A 97 -21.54 -10.02 0.78
CA ARG A 97 -21.30 -10.79 2.01
C ARG A 97 -20.39 -12.00 1.78
N GLU A 98 -20.51 -12.63 0.61
CA GLU A 98 -19.83 -13.90 0.28
C GLU A 98 -19.22 -13.85 -1.14
N PRO A 99 -18.18 -13.03 -1.35
CA PRO A 99 -17.36 -13.13 -2.56
C PRO A 99 -16.76 -14.54 -2.69
N SER A 100 -16.52 -14.97 -3.92
CA SER A 100 -15.84 -16.25 -4.19
C SER A 100 -14.45 -16.30 -3.53
N VAL A 101 -14.04 -17.48 -3.07
CA VAL A 101 -12.72 -17.68 -2.44
C VAL A 101 -11.55 -17.38 -3.38
N GLU A 102 -11.69 -17.76 -4.66
CA GLU A 102 -10.69 -17.42 -5.70
C GLU A 102 -10.66 -15.92 -5.94
N PHE A 103 -11.85 -15.31 -5.92
CA PHE A 103 -12.01 -13.90 -6.16
C PHE A 103 -11.34 -13.04 -5.07
N GLU A 104 -11.49 -13.45 -3.81
CA GLU A 104 -10.78 -12.88 -2.67
C GLU A 104 -9.26 -13.07 -2.80
N ALA A 105 -8.80 -14.29 -3.13
CA ALA A 105 -7.39 -14.58 -3.30
C ALA A 105 -6.72 -13.69 -4.37
N TYR A 106 -7.32 -13.57 -5.55
CA TYR A 106 -6.81 -12.71 -6.62
C TYR A 106 -6.82 -11.24 -6.26
N SER A 107 -7.83 -10.77 -5.54
CA SER A 107 -7.93 -9.37 -5.14
C SER A 107 -6.82 -9.00 -4.15
N ILE A 108 -6.59 -9.84 -3.14
CA ILE A 108 -5.49 -9.65 -2.18
C ILE A 108 -4.14 -9.74 -2.90
N GLN A 109 -3.96 -10.73 -3.78
CA GLN A 109 -2.72 -10.88 -4.55
C GLN A 109 -2.39 -9.61 -5.35
N ARG A 110 -3.39 -9.06 -6.06
CA ARG A 110 -3.20 -7.87 -6.89
C ARG A 110 -2.80 -6.65 -6.05
N ILE A 111 -3.52 -6.38 -4.97
CA ILE A 111 -3.24 -5.25 -4.08
C ILE A 111 -1.83 -5.40 -3.46
N ALA A 112 -1.49 -6.59 -2.98
CA ALA A 112 -0.18 -6.86 -2.40
C ALA A 112 0.96 -6.64 -3.41
N GLN A 113 0.81 -7.15 -4.65
CA GLN A 113 1.80 -6.95 -5.71
C GLN A 113 1.99 -5.47 -6.04
N ASP A 114 0.91 -4.69 -6.14
CA ASP A 114 0.99 -3.26 -6.36
C ASP A 114 1.73 -2.55 -5.21
N LEU A 115 1.44 -2.89 -3.95
CA LEU A 115 2.18 -2.37 -2.80
C LEU A 115 3.66 -2.75 -2.80
N PHE A 116 4.01 -3.97 -3.25
CA PHE A 116 5.40 -4.39 -3.40
C PHE A 116 6.12 -3.54 -4.46
N PHE A 117 5.47 -3.30 -5.60
CA PHE A 117 6.02 -2.43 -6.65
C PHE A 117 6.20 -1.00 -6.17
N MET A 118 5.20 -0.41 -5.49
CA MET A 118 5.31 0.93 -4.90
C MET A 118 6.48 1.01 -3.91
N TYR A 119 6.66 -0.02 -3.08
CA TYR A 119 7.80 -0.10 -2.17
C TYR A 119 9.13 -0.08 -2.94
N GLN A 120 9.25 -0.91 -3.98
CA GLN A 120 10.46 -0.98 -4.81
C GLN A 120 10.75 0.35 -5.53
N GLU A 121 9.73 1.02 -6.07
CA GLU A 121 9.87 2.33 -6.73
C GLU A 121 10.25 3.44 -5.73
N SER A 122 9.79 3.30 -4.48
CA SER A 122 10.12 4.23 -3.41
C SER A 122 11.51 4.02 -2.79
N GLU A 123 12.22 2.94 -3.14
CA GLU A 123 13.61 2.74 -2.71
C GLU A 123 14.57 3.57 -3.58
N VAL A 124 15.64 4.09 -2.98
CA VAL A 124 16.76 4.65 -3.73
C VAL A 124 17.35 3.55 -4.60
N ASP A 125 17.44 3.79 -5.90
CA ASP A 125 18.09 2.86 -6.83
C ASP A 125 19.57 2.71 -6.45
N ASN A 126 19.90 1.60 -5.77
CA ASN A 126 21.27 1.29 -5.36
C ASN A 126 22.08 0.66 -6.51
N GLY A 127 21.58 0.67 -7.76
CA GLY A 127 22.27 0.10 -8.91
C GLY A 127 22.46 -1.42 -8.81
N LEU A 128 21.62 -2.10 -8.03
CA LEU A 128 21.57 -3.57 -7.99
C LEU A 128 20.60 -4.03 -9.08
N ASP A 129 21.18 -4.23 -10.26
CA ASP A 129 20.69 -4.94 -11.43
C ASP A 129 19.26 -5.49 -11.34
N LYS A 130 18.36 -4.86 -12.12
CA LYS A 130 17.20 -5.56 -12.69
C LYS A 130 17.71 -6.69 -13.59
N GLN A 131 18.10 -7.83 -13.00
CA GLN A 131 18.08 -9.10 -13.73
C GLN A 131 16.61 -9.39 -14.03
N THR A 132 16.19 -8.88 -15.18
CA THR A 132 14.91 -9.19 -15.79
C THR A 132 15.02 -10.65 -16.19
N GLU A 133 14.54 -11.56 -15.35
CA GLU A 133 14.25 -12.92 -15.77
C GLU A 133 13.09 -12.84 -16.78
N CYS A 134 13.46 -12.69 -18.06
CA CYS A 134 12.62 -13.07 -19.18
C CYS A 134 12.37 -14.58 -19.06
N LEU A 135 11.26 -14.96 -18.45
CA LEU A 135 10.74 -16.32 -18.54
C LEU A 135 10.28 -16.56 -19.99
N HIS A 136 10.95 -17.49 -20.65
CA HIS A 136 10.53 -18.14 -21.90
C HIS A 136 9.36 -19.09 -21.63
#